data_AF-A0A263D3V8-F1
#
_entry.id   AF-A0A263D3V8-F1
#
_cell.length_a   1.000
_cell.length_b   1.000
_cell.length_c   1.000
_cell.angle_alpha   90.00
_cell.angle_beta   90.00
_cell.angle_gamma   90.00
#
_symmetry.space_group_name_H-M   'P 1'
#
loop_
_entity.id
_entity.type
_entity.pdbx_description
1 polymer ?
#
loop_
_entity_poly.entity_id
_entity_poly.type
_entity_poly.pdbx_seq_one_letter_code
_entity_poly.pdbx_strand_id
1 'polypeptide(L)'
;MGALSRADIARGGGPDDRGQWAPKGARTMHERAGRQLSDRGAGRSLAGIAELTLPGLLEIPLDRIADATAVVCGAEAVSHAELHSRANRLARSLITRGVGPDRLAAVALPRTVDAVVAVLAVLKAGGAYLPVDPGSSAAEFSRVLAEFRPVCVLATTDAAPALPVAASAETVLWLDDPAIAAERAAQDDAPVRDEDRSARLAPQHLAYVLGCPGTAERLEGVAVQQRGVVALARWAGRYFGTETLSSVLMSSSLHCDASVFELFPALAVGGRVELVDDLASVAARGGWSGGLVSGTPPVLAGLLAAGADIDARSVVLSCENLPAPVRDEVLRCVPDPEIASVYGRPEVTVYSLARRAHGPRGQDSAPPGGAPLLGTGAHVLDASLRPVPAGVPGELYISGAGLARGYLGDAALTSARFVANPFDDGGTRMYRTGDVVCRTESGDVEHVGTLAAPPVPERAAVPS
;
A
#
# COMPACT_ATOMS: atom_id res chain seq x y z
N MET A 1 -66.16 -0.51 -27.26
CA MET A 1 -67.45 0.21 -27.40
C MET A 1 -67.28 1.56 -26.70
N GLY A 2 -67.39 2.68 -27.42
CA GLY A 2 -67.50 4.04 -26.84
C GLY A 2 -66.19 4.81 -26.70
N ALA A 3 -65.88 5.64 -27.70
CA ALA A 3 -65.05 6.85 -27.56
C ALA A 3 -65.93 8.07 -27.24
N LEU A 4 -65.27 9.23 -27.02
CA LEU A 4 -65.78 10.61 -26.92
C LEU A 4 -66.04 11.08 -25.47
N SER A 5 -65.83 12.32 -25.04
CA SER A 5 -65.25 13.57 -25.59
C SER A 5 -65.38 14.64 -24.50
N ARG A 6 -64.49 15.63 -24.54
CA ARG A 6 -64.42 16.95 -23.85
C ARG A 6 -65.73 17.64 -23.38
N ALA A 7 -65.61 18.39 -22.28
CA ALA A 7 -66.26 19.69 -21.99
C ALA A 7 -65.44 20.42 -20.89
N ASP A 8 -64.82 21.58 -21.16
CA ASP A 8 -65.28 22.97 -20.90
C ASP A 8 -64.83 23.50 -19.52
N ILE A 9 -63.78 24.33 -19.39
CA ILE A 9 -63.70 25.81 -19.51
C ILE A 9 -64.65 26.60 -18.58
N ALA A 10 -64.10 27.17 -17.48
CA ALA A 10 -64.50 28.46 -16.89
C ALA A 10 -63.40 28.94 -15.90
N ARG A 11 -62.51 29.87 -16.30
CA ARG A 11 -62.47 31.31 -15.96
C ARG A 11 -62.37 31.68 -14.47
N GLY A 12 -61.26 32.34 -14.10
CA GLY A 12 -61.26 33.39 -13.06
C GLY A 12 -59.95 33.59 -12.28
N GLY A 13 -59.26 34.72 -12.51
CA GLY A 13 -58.31 35.32 -11.56
C GLY A 13 -56.84 35.38 -12.00
N GLY A 14 -56.37 36.54 -12.45
CA GLY A 14 -54.92 36.89 -12.50
C GLY A 14 -54.48 37.63 -11.24
N PRO A 15 -53.37 38.40 -11.27
CA PRO A 15 -52.01 38.05 -11.68
C PRO A 15 -51.00 38.19 -10.52
N ASP A 16 -49.74 37.89 -10.80
CA ASP A 16 -48.52 38.08 -9.97
C ASP A 16 -48.34 37.18 -8.74
N ASP A 17 -47.50 36.14 -8.91
CA ASP A 17 -46.24 36.17 -8.18
C ASP A 17 -45.12 35.42 -8.92
N ARG A 18 -43.93 36.00 -8.92
CA ARG A 18 -42.73 35.50 -9.60
C ARG A 18 -42.15 34.33 -8.83
N GLY A 19 -42.44 33.10 -9.27
CA GLY A 19 -41.77 31.88 -8.83
C GLY A 19 -41.13 31.14 -10.00
N GLN A 20 -39.82 31.27 -10.16
CA GLN A 20 -39.03 30.46 -11.09
C GLN A 20 -39.12 28.97 -10.71
N TRP A 21 -39.87 28.21 -11.50
CA TRP A 21 -39.82 26.75 -11.48
C TRP A 21 -38.67 26.29 -12.38
N ALA A 22 -37.52 25.96 -11.78
CA ALA A 22 -36.47 25.23 -12.48
C ALA A 22 -36.89 23.75 -12.62
N PRO A 23 -36.90 23.14 -13.82
CA PRO A 23 -37.19 21.72 -13.94
C PRO A 23 -36.01 20.91 -13.38
N LYS A 24 -36.28 20.15 -12.31
CA LYS A 24 -35.49 18.96 -11.94
C LYS A 24 -35.49 18.00 -13.13
N GLY A 25 -34.30 17.69 -13.65
CA GLY A 25 -34.11 16.55 -14.55
C GLY A 25 -33.48 16.91 -15.89
N ALA A 26 -32.20 17.26 -15.87
CA ALA A 26 -31.34 17.13 -17.05
C ALA A 26 -29.90 16.90 -16.59
N ARG A 27 -29.63 15.72 -16.00
CA ARG A 27 -28.24 15.26 -15.85
C ARG A 27 -27.69 14.99 -17.23
N THR A 28 -26.73 15.80 -17.67
CA THR A 28 -26.16 15.71 -19.00
C THR A 28 -25.34 14.43 -19.13
N MET A 29 -25.24 13.90 -20.35
CA MET A 29 -24.51 12.66 -20.66
C MET A 29 -23.04 12.70 -20.19
N HIS A 30 -22.46 13.90 -20.01
CA HIS A 30 -21.10 14.12 -19.51
C HIS A 30 -20.94 13.86 -18.01
N GLU A 31 -21.98 14.09 -17.18
CA GLU A 31 -21.95 13.73 -15.74
C GLU A 31 -21.99 12.21 -15.51
N ARG A 32 -22.51 11.45 -16.48
CA ARG A 32 -22.53 9.98 -16.42
C ARG A 32 -21.18 9.34 -16.76
N ALA A 33 -20.39 9.96 -17.64
CA ALA A 33 -19.08 9.45 -18.04
C ALA A 33 -18.04 9.55 -16.91
N GLY A 34 -18.10 10.62 -16.10
CA GLY A 34 -17.21 10.80 -14.94
C GLY A 34 -17.49 9.83 -13.78
N ARG A 35 -18.74 9.37 -13.61
CA ARG A 35 -19.14 8.43 -12.53
C ARG A 35 -18.83 6.96 -12.83
N GLN A 36 -18.53 6.59 -14.07
CA GLN A 36 -18.48 5.18 -14.46
C GLN A 36 -17.30 4.39 -13.89
N LEU A 37 -16.17 5.05 -13.59
CA LEU A 37 -15.02 4.42 -12.92
C LEU A 37 -15.13 4.45 -11.40
N SER A 38 -15.70 5.53 -10.84
CA SER A 38 -15.96 5.61 -9.40
C SER A 38 -16.96 4.54 -8.96
N ASP A 39 -18.01 4.25 -9.73
CA ASP A 39 -19.04 3.28 -9.31
C ASP A 39 -18.59 1.82 -9.38
N ARG A 40 -17.61 1.46 -10.22
CA ARG A 40 -17.10 0.07 -10.30
C ARG A 40 -16.16 -0.30 -9.13
N GLY A 41 -15.41 0.67 -8.59
CA GLY A 41 -14.46 0.46 -7.48
C GLY A 41 -14.94 1.00 -6.12
N ALA A 42 -15.57 2.18 -6.09
CA ALA A 42 -15.98 2.87 -4.86
C ALA A 42 -17.39 2.51 -4.36
N GLY A 43 -18.24 1.92 -5.22
CA GLY A 43 -19.64 1.59 -4.90
C GLY A 43 -19.85 0.27 -4.14
N ARG A 44 -18.83 -0.60 -4.02
CA ARG A 44 -18.93 -1.83 -3.21
C ARG A 44 -18.63 -1.50 -1.76
N SER A 45 -19.71 -1.21 -1.02
CA SER A 45 -19.70 -0.90 0.41
C SER A 45 -18.72 -1.77 1.21
N LEU A 46 -17.77 -1.09 1.85
CA LEU A 46 -16.82 -1.62 2.85
C LEU A 46 -17.52 -1.84 4.22
N ALA A 47 -18.83 -2.07 4.26
CA ALA A 47 -19.56 -2.29 5.52
C ALA A 47 -18.96 -3.48 6.29
N GLY A 48 -18.46 -3.21 7.50
CA GLY A 48 -17.72 -4.18 8.36
C GLY A 48 -16.19 -4.16 8.19
N ILE A 49 -15.66 -3.37 7.26
CA ILE A 49 -14.23 -3.27 6.91
C ILE A 49 -13.58 -2.00 7.48
N ALA A 50 -14.38 -0.95 7.71
CA ALA A 50 -13.92 0.36 8.15
C ALA A 50 -13.26 0.39 9.54
N GLU A 51 -13.47 -0.65 10.37
CA GLU A 51 -13.00 -0.72 11.77
C GLU A 51 -11.80 -1.66 11.98
N LEU A 52 -11.35 -2.41 10.96
CA LEU A 52 -10.29 -3.40 11.14
C LEU A 52 -8.88 -2.80 11.06
N THR A 53 -8.02 -3.17 12.00
CA THR A 53 -6.59 -2.81 12.01
C THR A 53 -5.75 -3.93 11.41
N LEU A 54 -4.50 -3.64 11.00
CA LEU A 54 -3.65 -4.67 10.41
C LEU A 54 -3.33 -5.82 11.40
N PRO A 55 -2.95 -5.58 12.68
CA PRO A 55 -2.82 -6.66 13.64
C PRO A 55 -4.11 -7.48 13.77
N GLY A 56 -5.27 -6.82 13.80
CA GLY A 56 -6.56 -7.49 13.87
C GLY A 56 -6.83 -8.38 12.65
N LEU A 57 -6.44 -7.95 11.44
CA LEU A 57 -6.54 -8.75 10.22
C LEU A 57 -5.67 -10.01 10.29
N LEU A 58 -4.43 -9.87 10.75
CA LEU A 58 -3.45 -10.97 10.83
C LEU A 58 -3.80 -12.00 11.91
N GLU A 59 -4.58 -11.62 12.93
CA GLU A 59 -4.99 -12.53 13.99
C GLU A 59 -6.23 -13.39 13.64
N ILE A 60 -7.03 -12.99 12.63
CA ILE A 60 -8.25 -13.70 12.23
C ILE A 60 -8.05 -15.20 11.90
N PRO A 61 -7.01 -15.61 11.15
CA PRO A 61 -6.87 -17.01 10.77
C PRO A 61 -6.20 -17.89 11.83
N LEU A 62 -5.60 -17.31 12.90
CA LEU A 62 -4.64 -18.00 13.78
C LEU A 62 -5.15 -19.31 14.39
N ASP A 63 -6.41 -19.37 14.83
CA ASP A 63 -6.99 -20.58 15.43
C ASP A 63 -6.93 -21.80 14.49
N ARG A 64 -6.84 -21.58 13.17
CA ARG A 64 -6.78 -22.65 12.16
C ARG A 64 -5.39 -22.93 11.62
N ILE A 65 -4.44 -22.00 11.77
CA ILE A 65 -3.14 -22.03 11.09
C ILE A 65 -1.96 -21.94 12.05
N ALA A 66 -2.19 -22.02 13.36
CA ALA A 66 -1.18 -21.79 14.40
C ALA A 66 0.15 -22.50 14.11
N ASP A 67 0.10 -23.79 13.74
CA ASP A 67 1.27 -24.63 13.49
C ASP A 67 1.78 -24.55 12.03
N ALA A 68 1.08 -23.85 11.14
CA ALA A 68 1.51 -23.68 9.75
C ALA A 68 2.70 -22.70 9.68
N THR A 69 3.65 -22.96 8.79
CA THR A 69 4.80 -22.08 8.56
C THR A 69 4.35 -20.70 8.07
N ALA A 70 4.81 -19.64 8.73
CA ALA A 70 4.51 -18.26 8.39
C ALA A 70 5.67 -17.58 7.65
N VAL A 71 6.90 -17.75 8.13
CA VAL A 71 8.08 -17.09 7.56
C VAL A 71 9.23 -18.08 7.47
N VAL A 72 9.94 -18.05 6.34
CA VAL A 72 11.16 -18.84 6.11
C VAL A 72 12.29 -17.90 5.71
N CYS A 73 13.47 -18.06 6.31
CA CYS A 73 14.68 -17.30 5.97
C CYS A 73 15.89 -18.23 6.07
N GLY A 74 16.40 -18.69 4.92
CA GLY A 74 17.47 -19.69 4.89
C GLY A 74 17.04 -20.99 5.59
N ALA A 75 17.76 -21.37 6.65
CA ALA A 75 17.46 -22.56 7.45
C ALA A 75 16.43 -22.31 8.57
N GLU A 76 16.12 -21.05 8.91
CA GLU A 76 15.13 -20.73 9.93
C GLU A 76 13.73 -20.72 9.32
N ALA A 77 12.80 -21.41 9.96
CA ALA A 77 11.38 -21.35 9.65
C ALA A 77 10.59 -21.20 10.94
N VAL A 78 9.62 -20.29 10.95
CA VAL A 78 8.73 -20.07 12.10
C VAL A 78 7.28 -20.23 11.70
N SER A 79 6.50 -20.85 12.57
CA SER A 79 5.05 -20.97 12.46
C SER A 79 4.34 -19.64 12.73
N HIS A 80 3.05 -19.56 12.39
CA HIS A 80 2.20 -18.41 12.71
C HIS A 80 2.11 -18.17 14.22
N ALA A 81 2.01 -19.24 15.02
CA ALA A 81 1.97 -19.15 16.48
C ALA A 81 3.31 -18.62 17.04
N GLU A 82 4.44 -19.14 16.59
CA GLU A 82 5.76 -18.67 17.04
C GLU A 82 6.02 -17.23 16.63
N LEU A 83 5.68 -16.86 15.38
CA LEU A 83 5.82 -15.50 14.89
C LEU A 83 5.02 -14.52 15.74
N HIS A 84 3.75 -14.83 16.01
CA HIS A 84 2.89 -13.99 16.82
C HIS A 84 3.33 -13.95 18.29
N SER A 85 3.78 -15.06 18.86
CA SER A 85 4.32 -15.11 20.24
C SER A 85 5.55 -14.20 20.37
N ARG A 86 6.53 -14.35 19.48
CA ARG A 86 7.74 -13.49 19.45
C ARG A 86 7.36 -12.01 19.28
N ALA A 87 6.42 -11.71 18.39
CA ALA A 87 5.96 -10.34 18.15
C ALA A 87 5.18 -9.75 19.34
N ASN A 88 4.35 -10.54 20.03
CA ASN A 88 3.61 -10.09 21.21
C ASN A 88 4.56 -9.73 22.36
N ARG A 89 5.57 -10.58 22.63
CA ARG A 89 6.60 -10.30 23.64
C ARG A 89 7.34 -9.00 23.36
N LEU A 90 7.82 -8.84 22.12
CA LEU A 90 8.51 -7.61 21.72
C LEU A 90 7.57 -6.40 21.75
N ALA A 91 6.31 -6.55 21.35
CA ALA A 91 5.33 -5.46 21.40
C ALA A 91 5.12 -4.94 22.82
N ARG A 92 5.10 -5.81 23.84
CA ARG A 92 5.00 -5.39 25.25
C ARG A 92 6.22 -4.59 25.69
N SER A 93 7.43 -5.02 25.34
CA SER A 93 8.65 -4.24 25.57
C SER A 93 8.65 -2.88 24.84
N LEU A 94 8.02 -2.80 23.66
CA LEU A 94 7.88 -1.54 22.92
C LEU A 94 6.83 -0.60 23.56
N ILE A 95 5.72 -1.15 24.05
CA ILE A 95 4.69 -0.41 24.77
C ILE A 95 5.26 0.25 26.02
N THR A 96 6.05 -0.48 26.83
CA THR A 96 6.68 0.10 28.04
C THR A 96 7.64 1.24 27.75
N ARG A 97 8.16 1.30 26.52
CA ARG A 97 9.04 2.37 26.01
C ARG A 97 8.29 3.50 25.30
N GLY A 98 6.95 3.45 25.27
CA GLY A 98 6.11 4.51 24.73
C GLY A 98 5.77 4.40 23.24
N VAL A 99 5.98 3.23 22.62
CA VAL A 99 5.40 2.95 21.30
C VAL A 99 3.89 2.78 21.45
N GLY A 100 3.14 3.38 20.52
CA GLY A 100 1.68 3.39 20.53
C GLY A 100 1.12 4.12 19.30
N PRO A 101 -0.21 4.28 19.21
CA PRO A 101 -0.87 4.98 18.10
C PRO A 101 -0.18 6.25 17.62
N ASP A 102 0.10 6.32 16.31
CA ASP A 102 0.78 7.44 15.62
C ASP A 102 2.20 7.77 16.12
N ARG A 103 2.82 6.89 16.92
CA ARG A 103 4.22 6.96 17.32
C ARG A 103 5.06 6.08 16.42
N LEU A 104 6.24 6.58 16.05
CA LEU A 104 7.15 5.85 15.17
C LEU A 104 8.14 5.01 15.97
N ALA A 105 8.47 3.82 15.47
CA ALA A 105 9.63 3.05 15.87
C ALA A 105 10.44 2.73 14.62
N ALA A 106 11.73 3.09 14.61
CA ALA A 106 12.59 2.77 13.49
C ALA A 106 12.98 1.30 13.52
N VAL A 107 13.02 0.66 12.35
CA VAL A 107 13.44 -0.74 12.18
C VAL A 107 14.63 -0.75 11.24
N ALA A 108 15.82 -0.94 11.82
CA ALA A 108 17.10 -1.01 11.12
C ALA A 108 17.66 -2.43 11.20
N LEU A 109 16.97 -3.36 10.55
CA LEU A 109 17.27 -4.78 10.57
C LEU A 109 17.42 -5.33 9.15
N PRO A 110 18.34 -6.28 8.91
CA PRO A 110 18.43 -6.97 7.65
C PRO A 110 17.21 -7.87 7.48
N ARG A 111 16.94 -8.28 6.24
CA ARG A 111 15.78 -9.11 5.91
C ARG A 111 15.91 -10.50 6.54
N THR A 112 15.34 -10.64 7.73
CA THR A 112 15.41 -11.82 8.60
C THR A 112 14.05 -12.08 9.23
N VAL A 113 13.89 -13.24 9.88
CA VAL A 113 12.69 -13.52 10.69
C VAL A 113 12.52 -12.46 11.78
N ASP A 114 13.61 -12.04 12.43
CA ASP A 114 13.57 -11.02 13.48
C ASP A 114 13.13 -9.64 12.96
N ALA A 115 13.44 -9.29 11.71
CA ALA A 115 12.91 -8.07 11.10
C ALA A 115 11.38 -8.13 10.91
N VAL A 116 10.83 -9.28 10.51
CA VAL A 116 9.38 -9.48 10.43
C VAL A 116 8.74 -9.43 11.82
N VAL A 117 9.37 -10.07 12.81
CA VAL A 117 8.94 -9.99 14.23
C VAL A 117 8.92 -8.54 14.71
N ALA A 118 9.96 -7.75 14.42
CA ALA A 118 10.04 -6.34 14.79
C ALA A 118 8.93 -5.50 14.15
N VAL A 119 8.69 -5.66 12.84
CA VAL A 119 7.59 -4.99 12.13
C VAL A 119 6.23 -5.33 12.76
N LEU A 120 5.96 -6.62 12.99
CA LEU A 120 4.71 -7.05 13.62
C LEU A 120 4.57 -6.55 15.06
N ALA A 121 5.66 -6.53 15.82
CA ALA A 121 5.68 -6.03 17.19
C ALA A 121 5.34 -4.54 17.28
N VAL A 122 5.90 -3.71 16.38
CA VAL A 122 5.57 -2.28 16.30
C VAL A 122 4.08 -2.09 15.99
N LEU A 123 3.57 -2.82 14.99
CA LEU A 123 2.15 -2.77 14.62
C LEU A 123 1.24 -3.22 15.77
N LYS A 124 1.61 -4.29 16.49
CA LYS A 124 0.87 -4.81 17.65
C LYS A 124 0.93 -3.89 18.86
N ALA A 125 2.04 -3.19 19.07
CA ALA A 125 2.12 -2.09 20.05
C ALA A 125 1.21 -0.90 19.67
N GLY A 126 0.74 -0.87 18.42
CA GLY A 126 -0.09 0.20 17.86
C GLY A 126 0.72 1.32 17.21
N GLY A 127 2.05 1.19 17.18
CA GLY A 127 2.94 2.13 16.51
C GLY A 127 2.98 1.94 15.00
N ALA A 128 3.70 2.85 14.36
CA ALA A 128 4.06 2.76 12.95
C ALA A 128 5.55 2.50 12.81
N TYR A 129 5.92 1.53 11.98
CA TYR A 129 7.33 1.26 11.75
C TYR A 129 7.89 2.23 10.70
N LEU A 130 9.14 2.65 10.92
CA LEU A 130 9.93 3.44 9.99
C LEU A 130 11.09 2.55 9.55
N PRO A 131 11.03 1.89 8.39
CA PRO A 131 12.14 1.07 7.93
C PRO A 131 13.34 1.97 7.60
N VAL A 132 14.54 1.62 8.07
CA VAL A 132 15.78 2.34 7.82
C VAL A 132 16.87 1.36 7.40
N ASP A 133 17.54 1.61 6.28
CA ASP A 133 18.49 0.64 5.74
C ASP A 133 19.62 0.39 6.75
N PRO A 134 19.80 -0.84 7.27
CA PRO A 134 20.86 -1.14 8.24
C PRO A 134 22.26 -0.85 7.66
N GLY A 135 22.42 -0.91 6.33
CA GLY A 135 23.66 -0.56 5.63
C GLY A 135 23.89 0.94 5.42
N SER A 136 22.97 1.80 5.88
CA SER A 136 23.09 3.27 5.76
C SER A 136 24.35 3.79 6.45
N SER A 137 24.88 4.89 5.93
CA SER A 137 25.93 5.65 6.61
C SER A 137 25.42 6.30 7.91
N ALA A 138 26.34 6.63 8.82
CA ALA A 138 26.01 7.32 10.07
C ALA A 138 25.31 8.68 9.83
N ALA A 139 25.66 9.36 8.74
CA ALA A 139 25.03 10.62 8.34
C ALA A 139 23.58 10.42 7.88
N GLU A 140 23.30 9.37 7.11
CA GLU A 140 21.94 9.01 6.68
C GLU A 140 21.07 8.61 7.87
N PHE A 141 21.58 7.79 8.79
CA PHE A 141 20.89 7.48 10.04
C PHE A 141 20.54 8.75 10.82
N SER A 142 21.54 9.61 11.08
CA SER A 142 21.33 10.85 11.83
C SER A 142 20.26 11.74 11.19
N ARG A 143 20.27 11.83 9.85
CA ARG A 143 19.28 12.60 9.10
C ARG A 143 17.86 12.04 9.22
N VAL A 144 17.69 10.72 9.06
CA VAL A 144 16.39 10.04 9.19
C VAL A 144 15.85 10.18 10.61
N LEU A 145 16.68 9.95 11.63
CA LEU A 145 16.29 10.04 13.03
C LEU A 145 15.96 11.48 13.44
N ALA A 146 16.68 12.47 12.92
CA ALA A 146 16.40 13.88 13.18
C ALA A 146 15.08 14.36 12.55
N GLU A 147 14.78 13.93 11.32
CA GLU A 147 13.54 14.30 10.61
C GLU A 147 12.31 13.65 11.27
N PHE A 148 12.37 12.33 11.52
CA PHE A 148 11.19 11.56 11.91
C PHE A 148 11.05 11.31 13.41
N ARG A 149 12.13 11.49 14.19
CA ARG A 149 12.15 11.42 15.66
C ARG A 149 11.39 10.19 16.21
N PRO A 150 11.76 8.96 15.81
CA PRO A 150 11.13 7.76 16.34
C PRO A 150 11.34 7.65 17.85
N VAL A 151 10.39 7.01 18.52
CA VAL A 151 10.45 6.74 19.98
C VAL A 151 11.62 5.82 20.30
N CYS A 152 11.92 4.89 19.42
CA CYS A 152 13.05 3.98 19.55
C CYS A 152 13.54 3.48 18.18
N VAL A 153 14.72 2.87 18.16
CA VAL A 153 15.33 2.22 17.00
C VAL A 153 15.58 0.75 17.33
N LEU A 154 15.00 -0.16 16.55
CA LEU A 154 15.24 -1.60 16.65
C LEU A 154 16.38 -1.96 15.70
N ALA A 155 17.48 -2.51 16.23
CA ALA A 155 18.67 -2.84 15.45
C ALA A 155 19.40 -4.04 16.06
N THR A 156 20.41 -4.56 15.35
CA THR A 156 21.40 -5.51 15.87
C THR A 156 22.79 -4.91 15.67
N THR A 157 23.71 -5.12 16.62
CA THR A 157 25.03 -4.48 16.60
C THR A 157 25.81 -4.81 15.34
N ASP A 158 25.66 -6.04 14.84
CA ASP A 158 26.38 -6.50 13.64
C ASP A 158 25.81 -5.93 12.34
N ALA A 159 24.51 -5.64 12.29
CA ALA A 159 23.84 -5.23 11.06
C ALA A 159 23.85 -3.71 10.85
N ALA A 160 23.84 -2.92 11.93
CA ALA A 160 23.82 -1.46 11.87
C ALA A 160 25.03 -0.84 12.61
N PRO A 161 26.29 -1.18 12.24
CA PRO A 161 27.48 -0.71 12.95
C PRO A 161 27.69 0.81 12.83
N ALA A 162 27.10 1.44 11.82
CA ALA A 162 27.17 2.88 11.60
C ALA A 162 26.10 3.67 12.37
N LEU A 163 25.20 3.01 13.10
CA LEU A 163 24.15 3.68 13.87
C LEU A 163 24.79 4.49 15.02
N PRO A 164 24.54 5.81 15.11
CA PRO A 164 25.21 6.66 16.09
C PRO A 164 24.74 6.38 17.52
N VAL A 165 25.55 5.66 18.30
CA VAL A 165 25.25 5.29 19.70
C VAL A 165 25.36 6.48 20.66
N ALA A 166 26.20 7.47 20.33
CA ALA A 166 26.67 8.49 21.27
C ALA A 166 25.65 9.57 21.68
N ALA A 167 24.43 9.57 21.14
CA ALA A 167 23.39 10.56 21.48
C ALA A 167 22.08 9.96 22.02
N SER A 168 21.95 8.62 22.08
CA SER A 168 20.65 7.99 22.32
C SER A 168 20.72 6.53 22.83
N ALA A 169 21.62 6.24 23.79
CA ALA A 169 21.74 4.89 24.37
C ALA A 169 20.42 4.36 24.97
N GLU A 170 19.48 5.24 25.35
CA GLU A 170 18.14 4.87 25.83
C GLU A 170 17.10 4.65 24.70
N THR A 171 17.41 5.03 23.47
CA THR A 171 16.50 5.01 22.31
C THR A 171 16.77 3.81 21.40
N VAL A 172 17.98 3.26 21.38
CA VAL A 172 18.32 2.08 20.55
C VAL A 172 18.09 0.79 21.34
N LEU A 173 17.28 -0.11 20.79
CA LEU A 173 17.09 -1.47 21.26
C LEU A 173 17.92 -2.41 20.39
N TRP A 174 19.06 -2.83 20.92
CA TRP A 174 19.89 -3.88 20.35
C TRP A 174 19.25 -5.24 20.62
N LEU A 175 18.65 -5.86 19.60
CA LEU A 175 17.90 -7.11 19.75
C LEU A 175 18.79 -8.32 20.04
N ASP A 176 20.08 -8.20 19.74
CA ASP A 176 21.15 -9.15 20.04
C ASP A 176 21.82 -8.91 21.41
N ASP A 177 21.45 -7.84 22.13
CA ASP A 177 21.90 -7.64 23.51
C ASP A 177 21.25 -8.72 24.43
N PRO A 178 22.05 -9.51 25.17
CA PRO A 178 21.54 -10.54 26.07
C PRO A 178 20.55 -10.03 27.12
N ALA A 179 20.69 -8.79 27.60
CA ALA A 179 19.78 -8.18 28.56
C ALA A 179 18.42 -7.87 27.92
N ILE A 180 18.42 -7.32 26.69
CA ILE A 180 17.20 -7.05 25.92
C ILE A 180 16.51 -8.37 25.54
N ALA A 181 17.29 -9.38 25.13
CA ALA A 181 16.79 -10.70 24.83
C ALA A 181 16.13 -11.35 26.06
N ALA A 182 16.74 -11.25 27.24
CA ALA A 182 16.20 -11.75 28.50
C ALA A 182 14.93 -11.00 28.94
N GLU A 183 14.91 -9.66 28.82
CA GLU A 183 13.72 -8.85 29.09
C GLU A 183 12.55 -9.28 28.19
N ARG A 184 12.79 -9.41 26.88
CA ARG A 184 11.79 -9.88 25.92
C ARG A 184 11.28 -11.27 26.26
N ALA A 185 12.18 -12.19 26.61
CA ALA A 185 11.81 -13.55 26.99
C ALA A 185 10.94 -13.61 28.26
N ALA A 186 11.07 -12.63 29.15
CA ALA A 186 10.25 -12.52 30.37
C ALA A 186 8.85 -11.92 30.12
N GLN A 187 8.60 -11.29 28.96
CA GLN A 187 7.29 -10.75 28.62
C GLN A 187 6.27 -11.86 28.33
N ASP A 188 4.99 -11.59 28.60
CA ASP A 188 3.87 -12.45 28.20
C ASP A 188 3.73 -12.48 26.66
N ASP A 189 3.47 -13.66 26.09
CA ASP A 189 3.20 -13.84 24.66
C ASP A 189 1.72 -13.88 24.29
N ALA A 190 0.81 -13.69 25.25
CA ALA A 190 -0.60 -13.53 24.98
C ALA A 190 -0.87 -12.36 24.00
N PRO A 191 -1.88 -12.48 23.12
CA PRO A 191 -2.23 -11.43 22.16
C PRO A 191 -2.39 -10.04 22.79
N VAL A 192 -1.73 -9.04 22.21
CA VAL A 192 -1.80 -7.65 22.69
C VAL A 192 -3.16 -7.03 22.40
N ARG A 193 -3.87 -6.63 23.46
CA ARG A 193 -5.20 -6.00 23.40
C ARG A 193 -5.12 -4.49 23.55
N ASP A 194 -6.25 -3.80 23.34
CA ASP A 194 -6.29 -2.33 23.47
C ASP A 194 -5.99 -1.87 24.90
N GLU A 195 -6.31 -2.69 25.90
CA GLU A 195 -6.01 -2.47 27.32
C GLU A 195 -4.50 -2.47 27.62
N ASP A 196 -3.72 -3.17 26.81
CA ASP A 196 -2.26 -3.19 26.94
C ASP A 196 -1.62 -1.92 26.38
N ARG A 197 -2.30 -1.21 25.47
CA ARG A 197 -1.75 -0.07 24.73
C ARG A 197 -1.98 1.25 25.47
N SER A 198 -1.18 2.27 25.13
CA SER A 198 -1.38 3.63 25.63
C SER A 198 -2.68 4.29 25.14
N ALA A 199 -3.24 3.81 24.03
CA ALA A 199 -4.55 4.20 23.51
C ALA A 199 -5.09 3.10 22.57
N ARG A 200 -6.43 3.08 22.39
CA ARG A 200 -7.10 2.18 21.43
C ARG A 200 -6.50 2.33 20.03
N LEU A 201 -6.13 1.21 19.40
CA LEU A 201 -5.68 1.23 18.01
C LEU A 201 -6.89 1.35 17.08
N ALA A 202 -6.80 2.23 16.08
CA ALA A 202 -7.87 2.50 15.14
C ALA A 202 -7.34 2.48 13.70
N PRO A 203 -8.17 2.22 12.69
CA PRO A 203 -7.71 2.04 11.30
C PRO A 203 -7.12 3.30 10.65
N GLN A 204 -7.41 4.48 11.19
CA GLN A 204 -6.82 5.75 10.77
C GLN A 204 -5.41 6.00 11.33
N HIS A 205 -4.98 5.25 12.36
CA HIS A 205 -3.62 5.37 12.88
C HIS A 205 -2.61 4.89 11.84
N LEU A 206 -1.38 5.37 11.98
CA LEU A 206 -0.29 5.00 11.08
C LEU A 206 0.04 3.51 11.22
N ALA A 207 0.41 2.89 10.09
CA ALA A 207 1.01 1.55 10.03
C ALA A 207 2.51 1.65 9.76
N TYR A 208 2.90 2.54 8.87
CA TYR A 208 4.29 2.82 8.58
C TYR A 208 4.49 4.23 8.01
N VAL A 209 5.73 4.70 8.05
CA VAL A 209 6.19 5.89 7.34
C VAL A 209 7.36 5.48 6.45
N LEU A 210 7.29 5.82 5.17
CA LEU A 210 8.42 5.65 4.25
C LEU A 210 9.09 6.98 4.01
N GLY A 211 10.40 7.07 4.28
CA GLY A 211 11.21 8.22 3.93
C GLY A 211 11.61 8.16 2.46
N CYS A 212 10.95 8.96 1.62
CA CYS A 212 11.35 9.14 0.23
C CYS A 212 12.39 10.27 0.12
N PRO A 213 13.32 10.21 -0.84
CA PRO A 213 14.16 11.34 -1.18
C PRO A 213 13.28 12.53 -1.56
N GLY A 214 13.32 13.60 -0.78
CA GLY A 214 12.62 14.85 -1.05
C GLY A 214 13.57 15.86 -1.67
N THR A 215 13.73 17.00 -1.01
CA THR A 215 14.78 17.98 -1.36
C THR A 215 16.14 17.58 -0.79
N ALA A 216 17.19 18.30 -1.17
CA ALA A 216 18.52 18.13 -0.57
C ALA A 216 18.50 18.31 0.97
N GLU A 217 17.51 19.03 1.52
CA GLU A 217 17.43 19.41 2.93
C GLU A 217 16.44 18.57 3.74
N ARG A 218 15.48 17.86 3.11
CA ARG A 218 14.41 17.14 3.83
C ARG A 218 14.01 15.83 3.19
N LEU A 219 13.63 14.87 4.04
CA LEU A 219 12.99 13.63 3.62
C LEU A 219 11.47 13.80 3.57
N GLU A 220 10.86 13.28 2.52
CA GLU A 220 9.41 13.22 2.41
C GLU A 220 8.90 11.94 3.08
N GLY A 221 8.38 12.06 4.29
CA GLY A 221 7.83 10.92 5.04
C GLY A 221 6.39 10.61 4.65
N VAL A 222 6.16 9.67 3.74
CA VAL A 222 4.80 9.27 3.36
C VAL A 222 4.17 8.47 4.50
N ALA A 223 3.13 9.02 5.12
CA ALA A 223 2.51 8.46 6.33
C ALA A 223 1.30 7.58 5.99
N VAL A 224 1.51 6.27 5.94
CA VAL A 224 0.50 5.29 5.54
C VAL A 224 -0.29 4.78 6.74
N GLN A 225 -1.60 4.63 6.56
CA GLN A 225 -2.54 4.25 7.62
C GLN A 225 -2.82 2.74 7.62
N GLN A 226 -3.18 2.20 8.79
CA GLN A 226 -3.59 0.80 8.99
C GLN A 226 -4.66 0.34 7.97
N ARG A 227 -5.70 1.17 7.76
CA ARG A 227 -6.78 0.89 6.80
C ARG A 227 -6.29 0.72 5.35
N GLY A 228 -5.22 1.41 4.96
CA GLY A 228 -4.66 1.31 3.60
C GLY A 228 -4.06 -0.07 3.36
N VAL A 229 -3.27 -0.56 4.33
CA VAL A 229 -2.65 -1.89 4.25
C VAL A 229 -3.70 -3.00 4.33
N VAL A 230 -4.72 -2.84 5.17
CA VAL A 230 -5.86 -3.78 5.24
C VAL A 230 -6.61 -3.83 3.90
N ALA A 231 -6.83 -2.68 3.25
CA ALA A 231 -7.46 -2.63 1.93
C ALA A 231 -6.62 -3.34 0.87
N LEU A 232 -5.30 -3.11 0.86
CA LEU A 232 -4.36 -3.79 -0.04
C LEU A 232 -4.39 -5.32 0.16
N ALA A 233 -4.25 -5.79 1.41
CA ALA A 233 -4.26 -7.22 1.72
C ALA A 233 -5.57 -7.91 1.32
N ARG A 234 -6.71 -7.26 1.55
CA ARG A 234 -8.02 -7.80 1.15
C ARG A 234 -8.24 -7.79 -0.36
N TRP A 235 -7.77 -6.75 -1.04
CA TRP A 235 -7.77 -6.75 -2.50
C TRP A 235 -6.95 -7.93 -3.03
N ALA A 236 -5.70 -8.08 -2.57
CA ALA A 236 -4.82 -9.15 -3.00
C ALA A 236 -5.43 -10.53 -2.75
N GLY A 237 -6.01 -10.75 -1.57
CA GLY A 237 -6.71 -12.01 -1.25
C GLY A 237 -7.89 -12.32 -2.16
N ARG A 238 -8.63 -11.32 -2.62
CA ARG A 238 -9.72 -11.50 -3.59
C ARG A 238 -9.23 -11.63 -5.03
N TYR A 239 -8.14 -10.92 -5.35
CA TYR A 239 -7.61 -10.84 -6.70
C TYR A 239 -6.88 -12.13 -7.05
N PHE A 240 -5.88 -12.51 -6.26
CA PHE A 240 -5.03 -13.68 -6.49
C PHE A 240 -5.58 -14.97 -5.87
N GLY A 241 -6.41 -14.88 -4.82
CA GLY A 241 -6.91 -16.05 -4.10
C GLY A 241 -5.93 -16.62 -3.08
N THR A 242 -6.44 -17.49 -2.21
CA THR A 242 -5.67 -18.06 -1.09
C THR A 242 -4.61 -19.06 -1.53
N GLU A 243 -4.82 -19.78 -2.64
CA GLU A 243 -3.82 -20.72 -3.16
C GLU A 243 -2.56 -20.00 -3.64
N THR A 244 -2.72 -18.93 -4.42
CA THR A 244 -1.60 -18.11 -4.90
C THR A 244 -0.89 -17.39 -3.75
N LEU A 245 -1.62 -16.94 -2.73
CA LEU A 245 -1.02 -16.30 -1.56
C LEU A 245 -0.54 -17.29 -0.48
N SER A 246 -0.66 -18.60 -0.71
CA SER A 246 -0.21 -19.62 0.26
C SER A 246 1.31 -19.68 0.39
N SER A 247 2.05 -19.23 -0.62
CA SER A 247 3.52 -19.17 -0.65
C SER A 247 3.98 -17.99 -1.48
N VAL A 248 4.50 -16.96 -0.84
CA VAL A 248 4.96 -15.72 -1.49
C VAL A 248 6.46 -15.54 -1.28
N LEU A 249 7.17 -15.21 -2.36
CA LEU A 249 8.58 -14.86 -2.29
C LEU A 249 8.73 -13.36 -1.99
N MET A 250 9.45 -13.03 -0.92
CA MET A 250 9.73 -11.66 -0.53
C MET A 250 11.18 -11.30 -0.82
N SER A 251 11.38 -10.58 -1.94
CA SER A 251 12.69 -10.14 -2.44
C SER A 251 12.84 -8.61 -2.42
N SER A 252 11.77 -7.87 -2.13
CA SER A 252 11.79 -6.42 -1.99
C SER A 252 12.34 -5.98 -0.64
N SER A 253 13.20 -4.96 -0.63
CA SER A 253 13.74 -4.38 0.61
C SER A 253 12.62 -3.87 1.52
N LEU A 254 12.75 -4.00 2.85
CA LEU A 254 11.79 -3.44 3.82
C LEU A 254 11.65 -1.91 3.71
N HIS A 255 12.64 -1.25 3.10
CA HIS A 255 12.68 0.19 2.80
C HIS A 255 11.83 0.57 1.58
N CYS A 256 11.31 -0.41 0.85
CA CYS A 256 10.43 -0.24 -0.30
C CYS A 256 9.02 -0.71 0.07
N ASP A 257 8.00 0.04 -0.35
CA ASP A 257 6.59 -0.28 -0.12
C ASP A 257 6.17 -1.60 -0.77
N ALA A 258 6.86 -2.08 -1.81
CA ALA A 258 6.62 -3.41 -2.40
C ALA A 258 6.72 -4.55 -1.36
N SER A 259 7.57 -4.42 -0.34
CA SER A 259 7.65 -5.40 0.76
C SER A 259 6.34 -5.56 1.54
N VAL A 260 5.53 -4.50 1.63
CA VAL A 260 4.22 -4.52 2.29
C VAL A 260 3.25 -5.43 1.53
N PHE A 261 3.31 -5.44 0.19
CA PHE A 261 2.52 -6.35 -0.64
C PHE A 261 3.04 -7.80 -0.60
N GLU A 262 4.35 -8.00 -0.52
CA GLU A 262 4.93 -9.35 -0.42
C GLU A 262 4.62 -10.01 0.94
N LEU A 263 4.53 -9.20 2.01
CA LEU A 263 4.39 -9.69 3.38
C LEU A 263 2.93 -9.86 3.83
N PHE A 264 2.16 -8.77 3.89
CA PHE A 264 0.90 -8.75 4.63
C PHE A 264 -0.25 -9.52 3.97
N PRO A 265 -0.45 -9.48 2.64
CA PRO A 265 -1.47 -10.30 1.98
C PRO A 265 -1.32 -11.80 2.27
N ALA A 266 -0.09 -12.32 2.20
CA ALA A 266 0.21 -13.72 2.47
C ALA A 266 -0.12 -14.09 3.92
N LEU A 267 0.39 -13.33 4.89
CA LEU A 267 0.13 -13.58 6.31
C LEU A 267 -1.36 -13.44 6.65
N ALA A 268 -2.08 -12.49 6.04
CA ALA A 268 -3.50 -12.26 6.28
C ALA A 268 -4.39 -13.43 5.85
N VAL A 269 -3.96 -14.25 4.87
CA VAL A 269 -4.66 -15.46 4.46
C VAL A 269 -4.10 -16.73 5.11
N GLY A 270 -3.08 -16.60 5.95
CA GLY A 270 -2.40 -17.72 6.58
C GLY A 270 -1.38 -18.45 5.70
N GLY A 271 -0.89 -17.80 4.65
CA GLY A 271 0.19 -18.31 3.82
C GLY A 271 1.56 -18.21 4.49
N ARG A 272 2.59 -18.67 3.77
CA ARG A 272 4.00 -18.52 4.13
C ARG A 272 4.68 -17.46 3.27
N VAL A 273 5.62 -16.73 3.86
CA VAL A 273 6.49 -15.77 3.19
C VAL A 273 7.92 -16.25 3.26
N GLU A 274 8.56 -16.39 2.11
CA GLU A 274 9.96 -16.81 2.01
C GLU A 274 10.85 -15.61 1.75
N LEU A 275 11.74 -15.31 2.69
CA LEU A 275 12.67 -14.19 2.63
C LEU A 275 13.92 -14.61 1.86
N VAL A 276 14.28 -13.80 0.87
CA VAL A 276 15.53 -13.94 0.12
C VAL A 276 16.20 -12.56 0.03
N ASP A 277 17.53 -12.52 0.06
CA ASP A 277 18.29 -11.26 0.04
C ASP A 277 17.91 -10.40 -1.16
N ASP A 278 17.86 -11.04 -2.33
CA ASP A 278 17.36 -10.51 -3.60
C ASP A 278 16.95 -11.66 -4.55
N LEU A 279 16.38 -11.34 -5.71
CA LEU A 279 16.05 -12.36 -6.70
C LEU A 279 17.28 -13.05 -7.32
N ALA A 280 18.46 -12.42 -7.37
CA ALA A 280 19.65 -13.10 -7.89
C ALA A 280 20.07 -14.28 -7.00
N SER A 281 19.85 -14.19 -5.68
CA SER A 281 20.08 -15.29 -4.74
C SER A 281 19.20 -16.51 -5.01
N VAL A 282 18.01 -16.32 -5.62
CA VAL A 282 17.12 -17.41 -6.04
C VAL A 282 17.72 -18.21 -7.17
N ALA A 283 18.35 -17.54 -8.14
CA ALA A 283 19.07 -18.19 -9.22
C ALA A 283 20.25 -19.02 -8.68
N ALA A 284 20.99 -18.49 -7.70
CA ALA A 284 22.16 -19.14 -7.11
C ALA A 284 21.86 -20.48 -6.43
N ARG A 285 20.64 -20.66 -5.90
CA ARG A 285 20.17 -21.93 -5.30
C ARG A 285 19.39 -22.84 -6.26
N GLY A 286 19.34 -22.48 -7.55
CA GLY A 286 18.77 -23.30 -8.62
C GLY A 286 17.33 -22.99 -9.01
N GLY A 287 16.61 -22.12 -8.27
CA GLY A 287 15.22 -21.79 -8.59
C GLY A 287 14.32 -21.55 -7.38
N TRP A 288 13.03 -21.41 -7.65
CA TRP A 288 11.97 -21.30 -6.65
C TRP A 288 10.63 -21.78 -7.20
N SER A 289 9.87 -22.51 -6.36
CA SER A 289 8.50 -22.92 -6.65
C SER A 289 7.55 -22.43 -5.56
N GLY A 290 6.43 -21.82 -5.97
CA GLY A 290 5.46 -21.27 -5.04
C GLY A 290 4.25 -20.62 -5.70
N GLY A 291 3.57 -19.78 -4.93
CA GLY A 291 2.33 -19.15 -5.36
C GLY A 291 2.58 -17.84 -6.09
N LEU A 292 3.33 -16.92 -5.49
CA LEU A 292 3.51 -15.57 -6.04
C LEU A 292 4.97 -15.10 -5.96
N VAL A 293 5.47 -14.62 -7.09
CA VAL A 293 6.69 -13.81 -7.17
C VAL A 293 6.34 -12.41 -7.69
N SER A 294 6.93 -11.38 -7.10
CA SER A 294 6.78 -9.99 -7.54
C SER A 294 8.10 -9.30 -7.79
N GLY A 295 8.09 -8.30 -8.67
CA GLY A 295 9.25 -7.45 -8.90
C GLY A 295 8.98 -6.39 -9.97
N THR A 296 9.98 -5.56 -10.23
CA THR A 296 9.95 -4.68 -11.42
C THR A 296 10.36 -5.48 -12.66
N PRO A 297 9.98 -5.05 -13.88
CA PRO A 297 10.38 -5.73 -15.10
C PRO A 297 11.90 -5.98 -15.24
N PRO A 298 12.79 -5.03 -14.90
CA PRO A 298 14.24 -5.27 -14.96
C PRO A 298 14.72 -6.33 -13.96
N VAL A 299 14.19 -6.33 -12.74
CA VAL A 299 14.60 -7.29 -11.70
C VAL A 299 14.16 -8.70 -12.09
N LEU A 300 12.94 -8.86 -12.57
CA LEU A 300 12.44 -10.16 -13.02
C LEU A 300 13.18 -10.65 -14.28
N ALA A 301 13.44 -9.76 -15.25
CA ALA A 301 14.23 -10.12 -16.42
C ALA A 301 15.66 -10.59 -16.03
N GLY A 302 16.28 -9.95 -15.03
CA GLY A 302 17.57 -10.37 -14.50
C GLY A 302 17.54 -11.77 -13.88
N LEU A 303 16.51 -12.08 -13.09
CA LEU A 303 16.29 -13.41 -12.52
C LEU A 303 16.20 -14.50 -13.61
N LEU A 304 15.38 -14.26 -14.64
CA LEU A 304 15.16 -15.22 -15.72
C LEU A 304 16.41 -15.36 -16.60
N ALA A 305 17.13 -14.27 -16.86
CA ALA A 305 18.39 -14.28 -17.61
C ALA A 305 19.51 -15.04 -16.88
N ALA A 306 19.47 -15.08 -15.54
CA ALA A 306 20.39 -15.88 -14.73
C ALA A 306 20.08 -17.40 -14.79
N GLY A 307 19.02 -17.82 -15.49
CA GLY A 307 18.66 -19.22 -15.68
C GLY A 307 17.99 -19.87 -14.46
N ALA A 308 17.40 -19.07 -13.57
CA ALA A 308 16.65 -19.58 -12.43
C ALA A 308 15.41 -20.37 -12.90
N ASP A 309 15.20 -21.57 -12.35
CA ASP A 309 13.98 -22.33 -12.56
C ASP A 309 12.86 -21.76 -11.69
N ILE A 310 11.90 -21.05 -12.29
CA ILE A 310 10.81 -20.38 -11.58
C ILE A 310 9.50 -21.06 -11.93
N ASP A 311 8.85 -21.62 -10.91
CA ASP A 311 7.53 -22.22 -10.98
C ASP A 311 6.58 -21.46 -10.04
N ALA A 312 5.87 -20.48 -10.59
CA ALA A 312 5.00 -19.60 -9.83
C ALA A 312 3.61 -19.53 -10.46
N ARG A 313 2.57 -19.68 -9.63
CA ARG A 313 1.17 -19.51 -10.09
C ARG A 313 0.91 -18.10 -10.59
N SER A 314 1.51 -17.10 -9.95
CA SER A 314 1.40 -15.70 -10.37
C SER A 314 2.73 -14.98 -10.36
N VAL A 315 2.92 -14.16 -11.40
CA VAL A 315 4.06 -13.26 -11.57
C VAL A 315 3.53 -11.83 -11.60
N VAL A 316 3.85 -11.06 -10.57
CA VAL A 316 3.38 -9.68 -10.42
C VAL A 316 4.48 -8.70 -10.82
N LEU A 317 4.18 -7.84 -11.79
CA LEU A 317 5.10 -6.86 -12.34
C LEU A 317 4.65 -5.45 -11.95
N SER A 318 5.47 -4.79 -11.12
CA SER A 318 5.28 -3.38 -10.76
C SER A 318 5.84 -2.50 -11.87
N CYS A 319 4.95 -1.91 -12.67
CA CYS A 319 5.31 -1.08 -13.81
C CYS A 319 4.17 -0.15 -14.19
N GLU A 320 4.51 1.03 -14.71
CA GLU A 320 3.54 1.93 -15.34
C GLU A 320 2.87 1.26 -16.53
N ASN A 321 3.70 0.64 -17.38
CA ASN A 321 3.27 -0.10 -18.55
C ASN A 321 4.06 -1.41 -18.63
N LEU A 322 3.35 -2.53 -18.85
CA LEU A 322 3.99 -3.85 -18.99
C LEU A 322 4.72 -3.97 -20.33
N PRO A 323 6.07 -4.12 -20.34
CA PRO A 323 6.79 -4.29 -21.59
C PRO A 323 6.53 -5.68 -22.19
N ALA A 324 6.09 -5.74 -23.45
CA ALA A 324 5.85 -6.99 -24.16
C ALA A 324 7.06 -7.96 -24.14
N PRO A 325 8.32 -7.51 -24.30
CA PRO A 325 9.47 -8.40 -24.21
C PRO A 325 9.59 -9.09 -22.85
N VAL A 326 9.31 -8.38 -21.75
CA VAL A 326 9.37 -8.97 -20.40
C VAL A 326 8.22 -9.94 -20.18
N ARG A 327 7.02 -9.61 -20.63
CA ARG A 327 5.87 -10.54 -20.59
C ARG A 327 6.18 -11.83 -21.36
N ASP A 328 6.68 -11.71 -22.58
CA ASP A 328 6.94 -12.86 -23.45
C ASP A 328 8.09 -13.72 -22.88
N GLU A 329 9.06 -13.10 -22.23
CA GLU A 329 10.13 -13.76 -21.48
C GLU A 329 9.58 -14.56 -20.30
N VAL A 330 8.67 -13.97 -19.50
CA VAL A 330 7.99 -14.68 -18.39
C VAL A 330 7.21 -15.88 -18.92
N LEU A 331 6.42 -15.71 -19.97
CA LEU A 331 5.64 -16.80 -20.58
C LEU A 331 6.52 -17.92 -21.16
N ARG A 332 7.79 -17.63 -21.45
CA ARG A 332 8.75 -18.59 -21.97
C ARG A 332 9.47 -19.36 -20.84
N CYS A 333 9.74 -18.70 -19.72
CA CYS A 333 10.58 -19.25 -18.65
C CYS A 333 9.77 -19.80 -17.46
N VAL A 334 8.57 -19.28 -17.22
CA VAL A 334 7.71 -19.71 -16.11
C VAL A 334 6.59 -20.59 -16.68
N PRO A 335 6.31 -21.78 -16.10
CA PRO A 335 5.22 -22.65 -16.55
C PRO A 335 3.83 -22.08 -16.21
N ASP A 336 2.99 -21.89 -17.23
CA ASP A 336 1.58 -21.45 -17.12
C ASP A 336 1.29 -20.34 -16.09
N PRO A 337 2.06 -19.22 -16.07
CA PRO A 337 1.91 -18.20 -15.06
C PRO A 337 0.70 -17.33 -15.32
N GLU A 338 0.02 -16.94 -14.26
CA GLU A 338 -0.83 -15.77 -14.29
C GLU A 338 0.04 -14.51 -14.16
N ILE A 339 0.13 -13.69 -15.21
CA ILE A 339 0.87 -12.44 -15.16
C ILE A 339 -0.05 -11.31 -14.71
N ALA A 340 0.34 -10.53 -13.70
CA ALA A 340 -0.39 -9.33 -13.29
C ALA A 340 0.52 -8.11 -13.37
N SER A 341 0.06 -7.04 -14.03
CA SER A 341 0.71 -5.73 -13.98
C SER A 341 0.04 -4.87 -12.91
N VAL A 342 0.83 -4.24 -12.06
CA VAL A 342 0.35 -3.37 -10.98
C VAL A 342 1.03 -2.00 -11.07
N TYR A 343 0.27 -0.96 -10.78
CA TYR A 343 0.74 0.41 -10.66
C TYR A 343 0.37 0.95 -9.29
N GLY A 344 1.28 1.71 -8.70
CA GLY A 344 0.97 2.55 -7.56
C GLY A 344 2.17 3.33 -7.07
N ARG A 345 1.97 3.97 -5.93
CA ARG A 345 2.87 4.94 -5.32
C ARG A 345 2.79 4.77 -3.80
N PRO A 346 3.83 5.17 -3.05
CA PRO A 346 3.77 5.16 -1.58
C PRO A 346 2.54 5.89 -1.02
N GLU A 347 2.13 7.00 -1.65
CA GLU A 347 1.01 7.86 -1.23
C GLU A 347 -0.37 7.20 -1.36
N VAL A 348 -0.45 6.09 -2.09
CA VAL A 348 -1.67 5.32 -2.31
C VAL A 348 -1.57 3.89 -1.78
N THR A 349 -0.62 3.64 -0.87
CA THR A 349 -0.35 2.34 -0.23
C THR A 349 0.00 1.25 -1.24
N VAL A 350 1.22 1.31 -1.77
CA VAL A 350 1.82 0.34 -2.69
C VAL A 350 1.18 0.35 -4.08
N TYR A 351 -0.05 -0.15 -4.22
CA TYR A 351 -0.73 -0.33 -5.50
C TYR A 351 -2.12 0.31 -5.48
N SER A 352 -2.53 0.86 -6.62
CA SER A 352 -3.85 1.50 -6.83
C SER A 352 -4.56 1.02 -8.08
N LEU A 353 -3.80 0.55 -9.07
CA LEU A 353 -4.32 -0.06 -10.30
C LEU A 353 -3.70 -1.45 -10.52
N ALA A 354 -4.48 -2.39 -11.05
CA ALA A 354 -4.00 -3.72 -11.41
C ALA A 354 -4.72 -4.29 -12.64
N ARG A 355 -4.03 -5.13 -13.40
CA ARG A 355 -4.63 -5.94 -14.47
C ARG A 355 -3.96 -7.31 -14.58
N ARG A 356 -4.76 -8.35 -14.83
CA ARG A 356 -4.30 -9.68 -15.19
C ARG A 356 -4.08 -9.74 -16.71
N ALA A 357 -2.87 -10.06 -17.12
CA ALA A 357 -2.57 -10.53 -18.47
C ALA A 357 -2.73 -12.06 -18.45
N HIS A 358 -3.84 -12.57 -19.00
CA HIS A 358 -4.04 -14.02 -19.13
C HIS A 358 -3.18 -14.54 -20.31
N GLY A 359 -2.41 -15.62 -20.12
CA GLY A 359 -1.67 -16.31 -21.20
C GLY A 359 -2.60 -17.24 -22.03
N PRO A 360 -2.14 -17.93 -23.10
CA PRO A 360 -0.89 -17.89 -23.87
C PRO A 360 -1.05 -17.22 -25.26
N ARG A 361 0.04 -17.14 -26.04
CA ARG A 361 0.19 -16.55 -27.40
C ARG A 361 -1.12 -16.30 -28.18
N GLY A 362 -1.42 -15.02 -28.41
CA GLY A 362 -2.05 -14.61 -29.67
C GLY A 362 -3.26 -13.69 -29.61
N GLN A 363 -3.88 -13.41 -28.47
CA GLN A 363 -5.02 -12.49 -28.41
C GLN A 363 -4.97 -11.70 -27.12
N ASP A 364 -4.19 -10.61 -27.16
CA ASP A 364 -4.47 -9.33 -26.52
C ASP A 364 -3.18 -8.51 -26.53
N SER A 365 -3.02 -7.69 -27.56
CA SER A 365 -2.20 -6.47 -27.47
C SER A 365 -2.96 -5.43 -26.64
N ALA A 366 -3.48 -5.83 -25.47
CA ALA A 366 -4.29 -4.98 -24.63
C ALA A 366 -3.37 -3.91 -24.01
N PRO A 367 -3.68 -2.62 -24.24
CA PRO A 367 -2.76 -1.54 -24.00
C PRO A 367 -2.66 -1.23 -22.50
N PRO A 368 -1.54 -0.70 -22.00
CA PRO A 368 -0.89 -1.07 -20.74
C PRO A 368 -1.51 -0.64 -19.39
N GLY A 369 -2.82 -0.31 -19.35
CA GLY A 369 -3.44 0.28 -18.17
C GLY A 369 -4.09 -0.63 -17.13
N GLY A 370 -4.03 -0.31 -15.83
CA GLY A 370 -4.71 -1.10 -14.80
C GLY A 370 -6.15 -0.65 -14.52
N ALA A 371 -6.97 -1.56 -13.97
CA ALA A 371 -8.25 -1.20 -13.36
C ALA A 371 -8.05 -0.85 -11.87
N PRO A 372 -8.84 0.07 -11.30
CA PRO A 372 -8.72 0.41 -9.88
C PRO A 372 -8.90 -0.78 -8.95
N LEU A 373 -8.10 -0.81 -7.89
CA LEU A 373 -8.23 -1.76 -6.80
C LEU A 373 -9.60 -1.64 -6.11
N LEU A 374 -10.01 -2.68 -5.38
CA LEU A 374 -11.26 -2.66 -4.61
C LEU A 374 -11.22 -1.52 -3.59
N GLY A 375 -12.23 -0.63 -3.60
CA GLY A 375 -12.29 0.53 -2.71
C GLY A 375 -11.38 1.69 -3.12
N THR A 376 -10.81 1.64 -4.34
CA THR A 376 -10.02 2.71 -4.95
C THR A 376 -10.80 3.34 -6.10
N GLY A 377 -10.79 4.67 -6.17
CA GLY A 377 -11.27 5.42 -7.35
C GLY A 377 -10.09 5.98 -8.12
N ALA A 378 -10.11 5.84 -9.45
CA ALA A 378 -9.15 6.48 -10.36
C ALA A 378 -9.87 7.46 -11.27
N HIS A 379 -9.38 8.69 -11.31
CA HIS A 379 -9.97 9.80 -12.05
C HIS A 379 -8.93 10.37 -12.99
N VAL A 380 -9.30 10.55 -14.27
CA VAL A 380 -8.41 11.15 -15.27
C VAL A 380 -9.02 12.50 -15.65
N LEU A 381 -8.34 13.57 -15.27
CA LEU A 381 -8.90 14.92 -15.19
C LEU A 381 -8.11 15.94 -16.01
N ASP A 382 -8.80 16.99 -16.46
CA ASP A 382 -8.18 18.18 -17.04
C ASP A 382 -7.70 19.16 -15.96
N ALA A 383 -7.08 20.26 -16.38
CA ALA A 383 -6.58 21.32 -15.48
C ALA A 383 -7.68 22.03 -14.67
N SER A 384 -8.95 21.84 -15.00
CA SER A 384 -10.11 22.36 -14.26
C SER A 384 -10.80 21.28 -13.41
N LEU A 385 -10.12 20.14 -13.17
CA LEU A 385 -10.63 18.97 -12.44
C LEU A 385 -11.89 18.34 -13.07
N ARG A 386 -12.09 18.50 -14.37
CA ARG A 386 -13.20 17.86 -15.09
C ARG A 386 -12.72 16.54 -15.69
N PRO A 387 -13.52 15.46 -15.62
CA PRO A 387 -13.19 14.20 -16.29
C PRO A 387 -13.01 14.41 -17.79
N VAL A 388 -11.87 13.99 -18.34
CA VAL A 388 -11.65 13.97 -19.80
C VAL A 388 -12.38 12.79 -20.43
N PRO A 389 -12.71 12.78 -21.74
CA PRO A 389 -13.25 11.60 -22.44
C PRO A 389 -12.23 10.43 -22.54
N ALA A 390 -12.70 9.23 -22.91
CA ALA A 390 -11.79 8.14 -23.29
C ALA A 390 -10.96 8.53 -24.53
N GLY A 391 -9.72 8.06 -24.62
CA GLY A 391 -8.77 8.43 -25.67
C GLY A 391 -8.11 9.79 -25.50
N VAL A 392 -8.56 10.61 -24.53
CA VAL A 392 -7.99 11.94 -24.27
C VAL A 392 -7.04 11.87 -23.08
N PRO A 393 -5.78 12.31 -23.23
CA PRO A 393 -4.84 12.40 -22.11
C PRO A 393 -5.33 13.36 -21.03
N GLY A 394 -5.18 12.97 -19.76
CA GLY A 394 -5.42 13.81 -18.60
C GLY A 394 -4.55 13.38 -17.42
N GLU A 395 -4.56 14.16 -16.35
CA GLU A 395 -3.80 13.85 -15.15
C GLU A 395 -4.55 12.81 -14.29
N LEU A 396 -3.82 11.82 -13.77
CA LEU A 396 -4.36 10.78 -12.90
C LEU A 396 -4.48 11.25 -11.45
N TYR A 397 -5.66 11.07 -10.87
CA TYR A 397 -5.96 11.27 -9.46
C TYR A 397 -6.48 9.97 -8.86
N ILE A 398 -6.00 9.61 -7.67
CA ILE A 398 -6.41 8.41 -6.95
C ILE A 398 -7.18 8.79 -5.70
N SER A 399 -8.24 8.06 -5.37
CA SER A 399 -9.06 8.27 -4.16
C SER A 399 -9.38 6.96 -3.48
N GLY A 400 -9.84 7.00 -2.23
CA GLY A 400 -10.34 5.82 -1.51
C GLY A 400 -9.44 5.34 -0.37
N ALA A 401 -9.58 4.06 -0.02
CA ALA A 401 -9.05 3.50 1.23
C ALA A 401 -7.51 3.44 1.28
N GLY A 402 -6.86 3.32 0.11
CA GLY A 402 -5.40 3.26 0.00
C GLY A 402 -4.68 4.60 0.20
N LEU A 403 -5.40 5.73 0.29
CA LEU A 403 -4.74 7.02 0.48
C LEU A 403 -3.98 7.09 1.80
N ALA A 404 -2.71 7.48 1.71
CA ALA A 404 -1.92 7.89 2.85
C ALA A 404 -2.57 9.08 3.58
N ARG A 405 -2.17 9.29 4.84
CA ARG A 405 -2.57 10.46 5.60
C ARG A 405 -2.04 11.74 4.93
N GLY A 406 -0.82 11.68 4.42
CA GLY A 406 -0.09 12.79 3.80
C GLY A 406 1.41 12.61 4.00
N TYR A 407 2.16 13.71 3.89
CA TYR A 407 3.57 13.78 4.22
C TYR A 407 3.73 14.24 5.67
N LEU A 408 4.45 13.46 6.47
CA LEU A 408 4.61 13.70 7.90
C LEU A 408 5.32 15.04 8.14
N GLY A 409 4.70 15.91 8.94
CA GLY A 409 5.25 17.23 9.26
C GLY A 409 5.21 18.25 8.11
N ASP A 410 4.67 17.89 6.92
CA ASP A 410 4.62 18.77 5.75
C ASP A 410 3.20 19.03 5.26
N ALA A 411 2.51 19.94 5.93
CA ALA A 411 1.15 20.33 5.58
C ALA A 411 1.05 21.00 4.20
N ALA A 412 2.10 21.68 3.73
CA ALA A 412 2.09 22.40 2.45
C ALA A 412 2.18 21.43 1.28
N LEU A 413 3.12 20.48 1.31
CA LEU A 413 3.19 19.43 0.31
C LEU A 413 1.96 18.52 0.36
N THR A 414 1.47 18.22 1.57
CA THR A 414 0.25 17.44 1.75
C THR A 414 -0.95 18.11 1.10
N SER A 415 -1.19 19.40 1.32
CA SER A 415 -2.35 20.09 0.73
C SER A 415 -2.21 20.29 -0.79
N ALA A 416 -0.99 20.38 -1.30
CA ALA A 416 -0.72 20.48 -2.74
C ALA A 416 -0.97 19.15 -3.49
N ARG A 417 -0.79 18.00 -2.83
CA ARG A 417 -0.92 16.68 -3.44
C ARG A 417 -2.20 15.94 -3.06
N PHE A 418 -2.71 16.09 -1.84
CA PHE A 418 -3.93 15.45 -1.35
C PHE A 418 -5.07 16.47 -1.32
N VAL A 419 -5.70 16.67 -2.48
CA VAL A 419 -6.73 17.69 -2.71
C VAL A 419 -8.14 17.16 -2.39
N ALA A 420 -9.11 18.06 -2.26
CA ALA A 420 -10.51 17.68 -2.07
C ALA A 420 -11.03 16.88 -3.26
N ASN A 421 -11.84 15.84 -3.00
CA ASN A 421 -12.46 15.05 -4.04
C ASN A 421 -13.83 15.66 -4.44
N PRO A 422 -13.99 16.25 -5.63
CA PRO A 422 -15.26 16.86 -6.05
C PRO A 422 -16.31 15.81 -6.51
N PHE A 423 -15.95 14.53 -6.55
CA PHE A 423 -16.82 13.45 -7.03
C PHE A 423 -17.56 12.71 -5.91
N ASP A 424 -17.36 13.10 -4.65
CA ASP A 424 -18.13 12.62 -3.52
C ASP A 424 -18.70 13.78 -2.68
N ASP A 425 -19.82 13.51 -2.02
CA ASP A 425 -20.46 14.46 -1.10
C ASP A 425 -19.97 14.28 0.35
N GLY A 426 -19.02 13.36 0.58
CA GLY A 426 -18.53 12.95 1.90
C GLY A 426 -17.32 13.74 2.40
N GLY A 427 -16.83 14.69 1.61
CA GLY A 427 -15.65 15.48 1.95
C GLY A 427 -14.36 14.66 1.95
N THR A 428 -14.26 13.63 1.09
CA THR A 428 -13.03 12.84 1.00
C THR A 428 -11.95 13.55 0.16
N ARG A 429 -10.78 12.92 0.07
CA ARG A 429 -9.61 13.46 -0.63
C ARG A 429 -9.26 12.60 -1.83
N MET A 430 -8.54 13.19 -2.78
CA MET A 430 -7.87 12.50 -3.87
C MET A 430 -6.39 12.92 -3.91
N TYR A 431 -5.51 11.97 -4.21
CA TYR A 431 -4.09 12.18 -4.42
C TYR A 431 -3.81 12.49 -5.90
N ARG A 432 -3.15 13.62 -6.14
CA ARG A 432 -2.69 14.10 -7.43
C ARG A 432 -1.36 13.44 -7.79
N THR A 433 -1.38 12.47 -8.70
CA THR A 433 -0.19 11.70 -9.06
C THR A 433 0.81 12.53 -9.88
N GLY A 434 0.36 13.50 -10.68
CA GLY A 434 1.24 14.12 -11.68
C GLY A 434 1.51 13.24 -12.90
N ASP A 435 0.97 12.03 -12.95
CA ASP A 435 1.08 11.15 -14.12
C ASP A 435 -0.01 11.51 -15.13
N VAL A 436 0.39 11.61 -16.40
CA VAL A 436 -0.50 11.81 -17.54
C VAL A 436 -0.86 10.44 -18.09
N VAL A 437 -2.15 10.18 -18.12
CA VAL A 437 -2.69 8.90 -18.54
C VAL A 437 -3.82 9.10 -19.54
N CYS A 438 -4.10 8.05 -20.30
CA CYS A 438 -5.23 7.99 -21.20
C CYS A 438 -6.16 6.85 -20.78
N ARG A 439 -7.47 7.07 -20.87
CA ARG A 439 -8.44 6.00 -20.61
C ARG A 439 -8.79 5.27 -21.89
N THR A 440 -8.78 3.95 -21.84
CA THR A 440 -9.20 3.10 -22.95
C THR A 440 -10.72 3.07 -23.07
N GLU A 441 -11.24 2.55 -24.19
CA GLU A 441 -12.68 2.27 -24.32
C GLU A 441 -13.16 1.21 -23.31
N SER A 442 -12.29 0.27 -22.89
CA SER A 442 -12.58 -0.70 -21.82
C SER A 442 -12.66 -0.07 -20.42
N GLY A 443 -12.16 1.17 -20.28
CA GLY A 443 -12.12 1.94 -19.03
C GLY A 443 -10.82 1.79 -18.23
N ASP A 444 -9.81 1.11 -18.79
CA ASP A 444 -8.51 0.97 -18.14
C ASP A 444 -7.66 2.24 -18.33
N VAL A 445 -6.61 2.40 -17.52
CA VAL A 445 -5.80 3.63 -17.45
C VAL A 445 -4.38 3.41 -17.94
N GLU A 446 -4.04 3.86 -19.14
CA GLU A 446 -2.70 3.72 -19.74
C GLU A 446 -1.79 4.90 -19.42
N HIS A 447 -0.53 4.62 -19.07
CA HIS A 447 0.44 5.68 -18.84
C HIS A 447 1.00 6.26 -20.14
N VAL A 448 0.92 7.60 -20.28
CA VAL A 448 1.37 8.35 -21.46
C VAL A 448 2.65 9.15 -21.16
N GLY A 449 2.85 9.58 -19.92
CA GLY A 449 4.04 10.30 -19.47
C GLY A 449 3.78 11.01 -18.14
N THR A 450 4.71 11.85 -17.70
CA THR A 450 4.61 12.55 -16.41
C THR A 450 4.62 14.07 -16.61
N LEU A 451 3.80 14.80 -15.86
CA LEU A 451 3.86 16.25 -15.81
C LEU A 451 5.13 16.69 -15.08
N ALA A 452 5.68 17.84 -15.47
CA ALA A 452 6.75 18.46 -14.69
C ALA A 452 6.25 18.69 -13.25
N ALA A 453 7.09 18.32 -12.26
CA ALA A 453 6.76 18.54 -10.87
C ALA A 453 6.47 20.04 -10.64
N PRO A 454 5.37 20.40 -9.94
CA PRO A 454 5.14 21.79 -9.58
C PRO A 454 6.33 22.29 -8.73
N PRO A 455 6.75 23.55 -8.91
CA PRO A 455 7.82 24.11 -8.09
C PRO A 455 7.44 24.01 -6.61
N VAL A 456 8.36 23.51 -5.79
CA VAL A 456 8.19 23.47 -4.35
C VAL A 456 8.08 24.93 -3.87
N PRO A 457 7.00 25.32 -3.17
CA PRO A 457 6.89 26.68 -2.66
C PRO A 457 8.02 26.95 -1.66
N GLU A 458 8.86 27.93 -1.98
CA GLU A 458 9.92 28.42 -1.10
C GLU A 458 9.26 28.94 0.19
N ARG A 459 9.54 28.30 1.33
CA ARG A 459 8.96 28.75 2.60
C ARG A 459 9.76 29.96 3.10
N ALA A 460 9.05 31.08 3.25
CA ALA A 460 9.53 32.22 4.02
C ALA A 460 9.97 31.76 5.42
N ALA A 461 11.20 32.10 5.79
CA ALA A 461 11.73 31.83 7.12
C ALA A 461 10.76 32.35 8.18
N VAL A 462 10.28 31.46 9.06
CA VAL A 462 9.55 31.87 10.26
C VAL A 462 10.58 32.54 11.16
N PRO A 463 10.43 33.84 11.51
CA PRO A 463 11.34 34.48 12.43
C PRO A 463 11.30 33.77 13.78
N SER A 464 12.48 33.53 14.33
CA SER A 464 12.78 32.86 15.61
C SER A 464 12.00 33.38 16.81
#